data_AF-A0A7S1BC26-F1
#
_entry.id   AF-A0A7S1BC26-F1
#
_cell.length_a   1.000
_cell.length_b   1.000
_cell.length_c   1.000
_cell.angle_alpha   90.00
_cell.angle_beta   90.00
_cell.angle_gamma   90.00
#
_symmetry.space_group_name_H-M   'P 1'
#
loop_
_entity.id
_entity.type
_entity.pdbx_description
1 polymer ?
#
loop_
_entity_poly.entity_id
_entity_poly.type
_entity_poly.pdbx_seq_one_letter_code
_entity_poly.pdbx_strand_id
1 'polypeptide(L)'
;MKVFIALSLAAASSAAAFVIPNEVGWTKKTSLHAQIDRRAFAAAAGLSFAGAAAPALAIGSYGREADYVPKPEDYKQIYFLGTTLDSLATKVADPAQFEAARKGVVEFNKEPSFYPDYARRFISKSVQKNAGADERVGYVREACAKIGSIQELLEGRQGLEGEAASAEAVKRVRDSQRLIAKFFAESGIEGEEKVTAYIRAHP
;
A
#
# COMPACT_ATOMS: atom_id res chain seq x y z
N MET A 1 62.67 -13.70 -2.35
CA MET A 1 61.73 -12.63 -1.92
C MET A 1 60.63 -12.50 -2.97
N LYS A 2 59.42 -12.98 -2.69
CA LYS A 2 58.22 -12.77 -3.52
C LYS A 2 57.08 -12.43 -2.56
N VAL A 3 56.64 -11.18 -2.60
CA VAL A 3 55.59 -10.62 -1.75
C VAL A 3 54.24 -10.99 -2.35
N PHE A 4 53.41 -11.74 -1.61
CA PHE A 4 52.00 -11.95 -1.95
C PHE A 4 51.20 -10.77 -1.39
N ILE A 5 50.60 -9.98 -2.29
CA ILE A 5 49.67 -8.92 -1.95
C ILE A 5 48.30 -9.57 -1.75
N ALA A 6 47.82 -9.59 -0.52
CA ALA A 6 46.45 -9.96 -0.18
C ALA A 6 45.53 -8.77 -0.47
N LEU A 7 44.66 -8.92 -1.47
CA LEU A 7 43.62 -7.96 -1.82
C LEU A 7 42.39 -8.25 -0.95
N SER A 8 42.22 -7.48 0.12
CA SER A 8 41.03 -7.49 0.97
C SER A 8 39.88 -6.74 0.27
N LEU A 9 38.97 -7.50 -0.33
CA LEU A 9 37.71 -6.99 -0.88
C LEU A 9 36.71 -6.79 0.27
N ALA A 10 36.68 -5.59 0.85
CA ALA A 10 35.64 -5.19 1.79
C ALA A 10 34.33 -5.00 1.04
N ALA A 11 33.37 -5.88 1.28
CA ALA A 11 32.01 -5.80 0.79
C ALA A 11 31.35 -4.50 1.30
N ALA A 12 30.97 -3.62 0.38
CA ALA A 12 30.15 -2.47 0.68
C ALA A 12 28.73 -2.94 1.02
N SER A 13 28.41 -3.00 2.31
CA SER A 13 27.04 -3.13 2.81
C SER A 13 26.24 -1.89 2.44
N SER A 14 25.57 -1.92 1.29
CA SER A 14 24.51 -0.98 0.92
C SER A 14 23.24 -1.31 1.71
N ALA A 15 23.27 -1.02 3.01
CA ALA A 15 22.07 -0.96 3.84
C ALA A 15 21.25 0.27 3.44
N ALA A 16 20.49 0.16 2.34
CA ALA A 16 19.43 1.10 2.05
C ALA A 16 18.34 0.90 3.11
N ALA A 17 18.44 1.64 4.21
CA ALA A 17 17.41 1.71 5.23
C ALA A 17 16.07 2.04 4.54
N PHE A 18 15.00 1.39 5.00
CA PHE A 18 13.65 1.80 4.66
C PHE A 18 13.44 3.17 5.29
N VAL A 19 13.71 4.24 4.54
CA VAL A 19 13.58 5.62 5.02
C VAL A 19 12.11 6.00 4.91
N ILE A 20 11.42 5.95 6.03
CA ILE A 20 10.14 6.66 6.20
C ILE A 20 10.50 8.14 6.44
N PRO A 21 9.93 9.09 5.70
CA PRO A 21 10.07 10.50 6.04
C PRO A 21 9.35 10.74 7.39
N ASN A 22 10.15 10.86 8.45
CA ASN A 22 9.65 11.26 9.76
C ASN A 22 9.44 12.78 9.80
N GLU A 23 8.30 13.18 10.34
CA GLU A 23 7.92 14.52 10.82
C GLU A 23 7.69 15.63 9.78
N VAL A 24 6.41 15.82 9.44
CA VAL A 24 5.87 17.17 9.18
C VAL A 24 4.69 17.38 10.11
N GLY A 25 4.96 17.99 11.28
CA GLY A 25 3.94 18.38 12.24
C GLY A 25 2.89 19.29 11.61
N TRP A 26 1.64 18.82 11.56
CA TRP A 26 0.47 19.65 11.25
C TRP A 26 -0.52 19.56 12.41
N THR A 27 -0.34 20.45 13.38
CA THR A 27 -1.37 20.80 14.35
C THR A 27 -2.49 21.57 13.64
N LYS A 28 -3.62 20.92 13.33
CA LYS A 28 -4.90 21.63 13.22
C LYS A 28 -6.04 20.81 13.80
N LYS A 29 -6.53 21.26 14.96
CA LYS A 29 -7.81 20.91 15.55
C LYS A 29 -8.92 20.99 14.50
N THR A 30 -9.58 19.88 14.23
CA THR A 30 -10.96 19.87 13.71
C THR A 30 -11.73 18.83 14.50
N SER A 31 -12.29 19.27 15.62
CA SER A 31 -13.38 18.56 16.29
C SER A 31 -14.62 18.72 15.40
N LEU A 32 -15.00 17.66 14.68
CA LEU A 32 -16.33 17.57 14.10
C LEU A 32 -17.05 16.42 14.79
N HIS A 33 -17.89 16.78 15.76
CA HIS A 33 -18.94 15.90 16.27
C HIS A 33 -19.88 15.54 15.10
N ALA A 34 -19.87 14.29 14.70
CA ALA A 34 -20.94 13.70 13.91
C ALA A 34 -21.59 12.61 14.77
N GLN A 35 -22.68 12.96 15.45
CA GLN A 35 -23.65 11.98 15.93
C GLN A 35 -24.20 11.26 14.70
N ILE A 36 -23.83 9.99 14.51
CA ILE A 36 -24.41 9.14 13.48
C ILE A 36 -25.63 8.45 14.08
N ASP A 37 -26.79 8.85 13.57
CA ASP A 37 -28.11 8.32 13.91
C ASP A 37 -28.21 6.85 13.44
N ARG A 38 -28.49 5.93 14.37
CA ARG A 38 -28.42 4.47 14.17
C ARG A 38 -29.59 3.86 13.39
N ARG A 39 -30.40 4.66 12.70
CA ARG A 39 -31.65 4.22 12.05
C ARG A 39 -31.57 3.99 10.54
N ALA A 40 -30.41 4.18 9.90
CA ALA A 40 -30.28 4.07 8.44
C ALA A 40 -29.77 2.71 7.89
N PHE A 41 -29.52 1.69 8.74
CA PHE A 41 -28.82 0.46 8.31
C PHE A 41 -29.74 -0.73 7.97
N ALA A 42 -31.02 -0.52 7.65
CA ALA A 42 -31.94 -1.62 7.37
C ALA A 42 -32.74 -1.38 6.08
N ALA A 43 -32.08 -1.43 4.92
CA ALA A 43 -32.74 -1.58 3.62
C ALA A 43 -31.73 -1.93 2.50
N ALA A 44 -31.17 -3.14 2.49
CA ALA A 44 -30.53 -3.71 1.29
C ALA A 44 -30.34 -5.22 1.43
N ALA A 45 -31.44 -5.96 1.65
CA ALA A 45 -31.45 -7.41 1.52
C ALA A 45 -32.74 -7.81 0.80
N GLY A 46 -32.64 -8.07 -0.50
CA GLY A 46 -33.77 -8.59 -1.27
C GLY A 46 -33.49 -8.71 -2.76
N LEU A 47 -33.76 -9.92 -3.29
CA LEU A 47 -33.82 -10.37 -4.69
C LEU A 47 -32.49 -10.74 -5.36
N SER A 48 -32.35 -11.79 -6.19
CA SER A 48 -33.04 -13.07 -6.44
C SER A 48 -32.23 -13.74 -7.57
N PHE A 49 -32.01 -15.07 -7.51
CA PHE A 49 -31.42 -15.85 -8.61
C PHE A 49 -32.32 -15.87 -9.86
N ALA A 50 -31.78 -15.56 -11.04
CA ALA A 50 -32.21 -16.11 -12.34
C ALA A 50 -31.11 -15.86 -13.40
N GLY A 51 -30.84 -16.88 -14.22
CA GLY A 51 -29.66 -16.95 -15.09
C GLY A 51 -29.74 -16.23 -16.44
N ALA A 52 -28.62 -16.40 -17.16
CA ALA A 52 -28.30 -16.04 -18.55
C ALA A 52 -27.81 -14.60 -18.82
N ALA A 53 -26.73 -14.57 -19.62
CA ALA A 53 -25.96 -13.45 -20.17
C ALA A 53 -25.06 -12.70 -19.17
N ALA A 54 -23.75 -12.95 -19.31
CA ALA A 54 -22.70 -12.12 -18.72
C ALA A 54 -22.90 -10.66 -19.11
N PRO A 55 -23.09 -9.74 -18.14
CA PRO A 55 -22.79 -8.35 -18.38
C PRO A 55 -21.28 -8.17 -18.18
N ALA A 56 -20.63 -7.63 -19.20
CA ALA A 56 -19.31 -7.04 -19.06
C ALA A 56 -19.26 -6.22 -17.77
N LEU A 57 -18.19 -6.43 -17.00
CA LEU A 57 -17.87 -5.66 -15.80
C LEU A 57 -17.73 -4.18 -16.16
N ALA A 58 -18.85 -3.47 -16.20
CA ALA A 58 -18.88 -2.04 -15.94
C ALA A 58 -18.70 -1.87 -14.43
N ILE A 59 -17.45 -2.02 -13.99
CA ILE A 59 -17.03 -1.57 -12.66
C ILE A 59 -17.41 -0.10 -12.58
N GLY A 60 -18.16 0.22 -11.53
CA GLY A 60 -18.91 1.46 -11.38
C GLY A 60 -18.12 2.69 -11.76
N SER A 61 -18.61 3.40 -12.76
CA SER A 61 -18.39 4.83 -12.93
C SER A 61 -19.05 5.54 -11.74
N TYR A 62 -18.38 5.55 -10.60
CA TYR A 62 -18.71 6.45 -9.50
C TYR A 62 -18.41 7.88 -10.00
N GLY A 63 -19.45 8.73 -9.97
CA GLY A 63 -19.50 10.01 -10.66
C GLY A 63 -18.20 10.82 -10.60
N ARG A 64 -17.57 11.01 -11.77
CA ARG A 64 -16.61 12.08 -12.03
C ARG A 64 -17.39 13.40 -12.07
N GLU A 65 -17.68 13.99 -10.91
CA GLU A 65 -18.22 15.36 -10.82
C GLU A 65 -17.19 16.28 -10.15
N ALA A 66 -16.15 16.53 -10.95
CA ALA A 66 -15.25 17.69 -11.03
C ALA A 66 -14.06 17.19 -11.87
N ASP A 67 -13.64 17.92 -12.91
CA ASP A 67 -12.46 17.62 -13.72
C ASP A 67 -11.16 17.84 -12.91
N TYR A 68 -11.06 17.16 -11.77
CA TYR A 68 -9.85 17.14 -10.97
C TYR A 68 -8.84 16.26 -11.68
N VAL A 69 -7.81 16.91 -12.23
CA VAL A 69 -6.62 16.26 -12.77
C VAL A 69 -5.67 15.99 -11.59
N PRO A 70 -5.36 14.72 -11.27
CA PRO A 70 -4.40 14.37 -10.23
C PRO A 70 -3.05 15.07 -10.45
N LYS A 71 -2.51 15.66 -9.39
CA LYS A 71 -1.18 16.27 -9.41
C LYS A 71 -0.17 15.35 -8.71
N PRO A 72 1.11 15.34 -9.13
CA PRO A 72 2.17 14.53 -8.49
C PRO A 72 2.23 14.70 -6.98
N GLU A 73 1.98 15.90 -6.45
CA GLU A 73 2.01 16.19 -5.01
C GLU A 73 0.95 15.44 -4.21
N ASP A 74 -0.12 14.98 -4.88
CA ASP A 74 -1.32 14.44 -4.26
C ASP A 74 -1.27 12.91 -4.11
N TYR A 75 -0.43 12.23 -4.88
CA TYR A 75 -0.23 10.77 -4.78
C TYR A 75 1.23 10.37 -4.52
N LYS A 76 2.17 11.33 -4.44
CA LYS A 76 3.60 11.04 -4.21
C LYS A 76 3.89 10.12 -3.02
N GLN A 77 3.14 10.24 -1.92
CA GLN A 77 3.37 9.42 -0.73
C GLN A 77 2.94 7.97 -0.97
N ILE A 78 1.84 7.75 -1.69
CA ILE A 78 1.39 6.41 -2.07
C ILE A 78 2.36 5.81 -3.10
N TYR A 79 2.87 6.63 -4.01
CA TYR A 79 3.87 6.17 -4.99
C TYR A 79 5.18 5.79 -4.31
N PHE A 80 5.65 6.61 -3.36
CA PHE A 80 6.82 6.31 -2.55
C PHE A 80 6.64 5.00 -1.78
N LEU A 81 5.47 4.77 -1.16
CA LEU A 81 5.14 3.46 -0.58
C LEU A 81 5.31 2.33 -1.60
N GLY A 82 4.71 2.47 -2.78
CA GLY A 82 4.82 1.49 -3.85
C GLY A 82 6.27 1.13 -4.20
N THR A 83 7.14 2.13 -4.36
CA THR A 83 8.57 1.92 -4.67
C THR A 83 9.37 1.31 -3.52
N THR A 84 9.02 1.63 -2.27
CA THR A 84 9.71 1.06 -1.10
C THR A 84 9.35 -0.40 -0.87
N LEU A 85 8.21 -0.86 -1.38
CA LEU A 85 7.83 -2.28 -1.34
C LEU A 85 8.74 -3.18 -2.16
N ASP A 86 9.36 -2.70 -3.24
CA ASP A 86 10.36 -3.50 -3.96
C ASP A 86 11.59 -3.76 -3.09
N SER A 87 12.02 -2.77 -2.32
CA SER A 87 13.10 -2.95 -1.33
C SER A 87 12.67 -3.85 -0.17
N LEU A 88 11.40 -3.80 0.23
CA LEU A 88 10.89 -4.72 1.24
C LEU A 88 10.90 -6.16 0.70
N ALA A 89 10.44 -6.37 -0.53
CA ALA A 89 10.41 -7.68 -1.18
C ALA A 89 11.80 -8.33 -1.24
N THR A 90 12.84 -7.56 -1.58
CA THR A 90 14.22 -8.08 -1.58
C THR A 90 14.70 -8.43 -0.18
N LYS A 91 14.42 -7.59 0.82
CA LYS A 91 14.83 -7.83 2.21
C LYS A 91 14.11 -9.00 2.87
N VAL A 92 12.83 -9.24 2.55
CA VAL A 92 12.10 -10.39 3.09
C VAL A 92 12.41 -11.69 2.35
N ALA A 93 13.02 -11.62 1.17
CA ALA A 93 13.51 -12.79 0.45
C ALA A 93 14.81 -13.35 1.05
N ASP A 94 15.66 -12.49 1.62
CA ASP A 94 16.95 -12.88 2.17
C ASP A 94 16.90 -13.08 3.70
N PRO A 95 17.13 -14.29 4.24
CA PRO A 95 17.14 -14.55 5.69
C PRO A 95 18.11 -13.66 6.47
N ALA A 96 19.23 -13.30 5.86
CA ALA A 96 20.22 -12.40 6.48
C ALA A 96 19.69 -10.97 6.71
N GLN A 97 18.63 -10.57 6.02
CA GLN A 97 18.02 -9.23 6.08
C GLN A 97 16.70 -9.20 6.87
N PHE A 98 16.27 -10.32 7.45
CA PHE A 98 14.98 -10.41 8.18
C PHE A 98 14.86 -9.42 9.33
N GLU A 99 15.92 -9.24 10.11
CA GLU A 99 15.92 -8.27 11.21
C GLU A 99 15.76 -6.82 10.70
N ALA A 100 16.38 -6.50 9.56
CA ALA A 100 16.24 -5.19 8.92
C ALA A 100 14.84 -5.01 8.34
N ALA A 101 14.28 -6.03 7.69
CA ALA A 101 12.91 -6.03 7.20
C ALA A 101 11.91 -5.86 8.35
N ARG A 102 12.06 -6.62 9.43
CA ARG A 102 11.22 -6.57 10.62
C ARG A 102 11.21 -5.17 11.24
N LYS A 103 12.38 -4.55 11.44
CA LYS A 103 12.47 -3.17 11.94
C LYS A 103 11.74 -2.18 11.05
N GLY A 104 11.87 -2.33 9.72
CA GLY A 104 11.14 -1.50 8.76
C GLY A 104 9.62 -1.64 8.86
N VAL A 105 9.13 -2.88 8.99
CA VAL A 105 7.68 -3.14 9.14
C VAL A 105 7.16 -2.66 10.50
N VAL A 106 7.94 -2.79 11.58
CA VAL A 106 7.59 -2.23 12.90
C VAL A 106 7.46 -0.71 12.83
N GLU A 107 8.39 -0.03 12.16
CA GLU A 107 8.31 1.42 11.98
C GLU A 107 7.09 1.83 11.14
N PHE A 108 6.80 1.08 10.07
CA PHE A 108 5.59 1.27 9.26
C PHE A 108 4.30 1.12 10.09
N ASN A 109 4.27 0.12 10.98
CA ASN A 109 3.11 -0.18 11.83
C ASN A 109 2.87 0.84 12.97
N LYS A 110 3.75 1.83 13.17
CA LYS A 110 3.51 2.90 14.15
C LYS A 110 2.32 3.79 13.74
N GLU A 111 2.14 4.00 12.45
CA GLU A 111 1.06 4.83 11.90
C GLU A 111 0.27 4.09 10.81
N PRO A 112 -0.51 3.05 11.18
CA PRO A 112 -1.18 2.19 10.20
C PRO A 112 -2.27 2.94 9.39
N SER A 113 -2.76 4.08 9.88
CA SER A 113 -3.74 4.90 9.18
C SER A 113 -3.13 5.94 8.25
N PHE A 114 -1.81 6.16 8.27
CA PHE A 114 -1.16 7.25 7.52
C PHE A 114 -1.48 7.20 6.02
N TYR A 115 -1.16 6.08 5.36
CA TYR A 115 -1.40 5.91 3.93
C TYR A 115 -2.90 5.80 3.57
N PRO A 116 -3.75 5.06 4.30
CA PRO A 116 -5.19 5.07 4.07
C PRO A 116 -5.83 6.47 4.22
N ASP A 117 -5.41 7.26 5.21
CA ASP A 117 -5.90 8.63 5.40
C ASP A 117 -5.42 9.54 4.26
N TYR A 118 -4.19 9.36 3.80
CA TYR A 118 -3.65 10.09 2.65
C TYR A 118 -4.42 9.74 1.36
N ALA A 119 -4.70 8.47 1.12
CA ALA A 119 -5.53 8.01 0.00
C ALA A 119 -6.95 8.58 0.08
N ARG A 120 -7.57 8.58 1.27
CA ARG A 120 -8.88 9.22 1.47
C ARG A 120 -8.85 10.70 1.13
N ARG A 121 -7.80 11.43 1.53
CA ARG A 121 -7.64 12.86 1.19
C ARG A 121 -7.49 13.06 -0.31
N PHE A 122 -6.72 12.22 -0.99
CA PHE A 122 -6.60 12.23 -2.45
C PHE A 122 -7.97 12.03 -3.12
N ILE A 123 -8.68 10.96 -2.75
CA ILE A 123 -10.00 10.64 -3.31
C ILE A 123 -11.04 11.72 -2.99
N SER A 124 -10.96 12.36 -1.81
CA SER A 124 -11.91 13.43 -1.44
C SER A 124 -11.86 14.66 -2.36
N LYS A 125 -10.80 14.80 -3.17
CA LYS A 125 -10.68 15.89 -4.17
C LYS A 125 -11.56 15.65 -5.39
N SER A 126 -11.81 14.40 -5.74
CA SER A 126 -12.68 14.01 -6.86
C SER A 126 -14.05 13.50 -6.39
N VAL A 127 -14.15 12.97 -5.18
CA VAL A 127 -15.38 12.41 -4.59
C VAL A 127 -15.71 13.14 -3.29
N GLN A 128 -16.64 14.10 -3.33
CA GLN A 128 -16.95 14.94 -2.17
C GLN A 128 -17.71 14.22 -1.04
N LYS A 129 -18.53 13.21 -1.38
CA LYS A 129 -19.35 12.46 -0.40
C LYS A 129 -18.81 11.04 -0.24
N ASN A 130 -18.66 10.60 1.00
CA ASN A 130 -18.27 9.21 1.33
C ASN A 130 -16.93 8.73 0.73
N ALA A 131 -15.96 9.62 0.51
CA ALA A 131 -14.62 9.24 0.02
C ALA A 131 -13.94 8.12 0.83
N GLY A 132 -14.27 7.96 2.11
CA GLY A 132 -13.73 6.88 2.96
C GLY A 132 -14.29 5.49 2.68
N ALA A 133 -15.43 5.40 1.99
CA ALA A 133 -16.07 4.17 1.53
C ALA A 133 -15.75 3.84 0.06
N ASP A 134 -14.96 4.69 -0.60
CA ASP A 134 -14.51 4.44 -1.97
C ASP A 134 -13.59 3.21 -2.01
N GLU A 135 -13.84 2.33 -2.98
CA GLU A 135 -13.11 1.06 -3.17
C GLU A 135 -11.61 1.29 -3.31
N ARG A 136 -11.18 2.42 -3.90
CA ARG A 136 -9.78 2.78 -4.09
C ARG A 136 -9.07 2.99 -2.76
N VAL A 137 -9.72 3.63 -1.80
CA VAL A 137 -9.19 3.74 -0.42
C VAL A 137 -9.14 2.37 0.25
N GLY A 138 -10.10 1.49 -0.08
CA GLY A 138 -10.11 0.09 0.32
C GLY A 138 -8.84 -0.66 -0.09
N TYR A 139 -8.37 -0.51 -1.33
CA TYR A 139 -7.14 -1.18 -1.79
C TYR A 139 -5.91 -0.75 -0.98
N VAL A 140 -5.75 0.55 -0.72
CA VAL A 140 -4.62 1.05 0.08
C VAL A 140 -4.70 0.55 1.52
N ARG A 141 -5.90 0.49 2.10
CA ARG A 141 -6.12 -0.07 3.45
C ARG A 141 -5.76 -1.55 3.51
N GLU A 142 -6.20 -2.33 2.52
CA GLU A 142 -5.89 -3.76 2.44
C GLU A 142 -4.38 -3.99 2.23
N ALA A 143 -3.73 -3.20 1.37
CA ALA A 143 -2.28 -3.26 1.19
C ALA A 143 -1.53 -2.98 2.50
N CYS A 144 -1.92 -1.94 3.24
CA CYS A 144 -1.32 -1.62 4.53
C CYS A 144 -1.52 -2.73 5.56
N ALA A 145 -2.71 -3.35 5.60
CA ALA A 145 -2.98 -4.48 6.49
C ALA A 145 -2.09 -5.70 6.15
N LYS A 146 -1.92 -6.01 4.85
CA LYS A 146 -1.04 -7.08 4.39
C LYS A 146 0.42 -6.81 4.77
N ILE A 147 0.92 -5.58 4.54
CA ILE A 147 2.28 -5.18 4.95
C ILE A 147 2.44 -5.32 6.46
N GLY A 148 1.48 -4.82 7.24
CA GLY A 148 1.55 -4.90 8.69
C GLY A 148 1.58 -6.33 9.23
N SER A 149 0.85 -7.25 8.57
CA SER A 149 0.84 -8.68 8.93
C SER A 149 2.19 -9.38 8.70
N ILE A 150 3.10 -8.80 7.91
CA ILE A 150 4.46 -9.35 7.71
C ILE A 150 5.22 -9.31 9.03
N GLN A 151 4.96 -8.35 9.92
CA GLN A 151 5.60 -8.31 11.23
C GLN A 151 5.32 -9.59 12.02
N GLU A 152 4.05 -9.99 12.13
CA GLU A 152 3.66 -11.19 12.88
C GLU A 152 4.22 -12.45 12.25
N LEU A 153 4.31 -12.49 10.91
CA LEU A 153 4.91 -13.57 10.15
C LEU A 153 6.41 -13.70 10.45
N LEU A 154 7.15 -12.58 10.41
CA LEU A 154 8.59 -12.56 10.70
C LEU A 154 8.91 -12.79 12.18
N GLU A 155 7.97 -12.53 13.09
CA GLU A 155 8.08 -12.86 14.50
C GLU A 155 7.73 -14.34 14.80
N GLY A 156 7.39 -15.13 13.79
CA GLY A 156 7.04 -16.55 13.94
C GLY A 156 5.67 -16.79 14.60
N ARG A 157 4.87 -15.74 14.85
CA ARG A 157 3.56 -15.85 15.52
C ARG A 157 2.53 -16.63 14.70
N GLN A 158 2.77 -16.78 13.39
CA GLN A 158 1.90 -17.48 12.46
C GLN A 158 2.34 -18.95 12.24
N GLY A 159 3.33 -19.44 12.99
CA GLY A 159 3.81 -20.82 12.90
C GLY A 159 4.59 -21.14 11.61
N LEU A 160 5.01 -20.12 10.87
CA LEU A 160 5.88 -20.23 9.70
C LEU A 160 7.26 -19.69 10.05
N GLU A 161 8.31 -20.40 9.66
CA GLU A 161 9.71 -20.02 9.92
C GLU A 161 10.58 -20.22 8.67
N GLY A 162 11.75 -19.58 8.67
CA GLY A 162 12.76 -19.73 7.62
C GLY A 162 12.23 -19.38 6.22
N GLU A 163 12.46 -20.28 5.26
CA GLU A 163 12.10 -20.09 3.85
C GLU A 163 10.59 -20.00 3.63
N ALA A 164 9.78 -20.74 4.41
CA ALA A 164 8.33 -20.68 4.30
C ALA A 164 7.76 -19.32 4.72
N ALA A 165 8.31 -18.74 5.80
CA ALA A 165 7.98 -17.38 6.23
C ALA A 165 8.42 -16.34 5.18
N SER A 166 9.61 -16.54 4.58
CA SER A 166 10.11 -15.69 3.49
C SER A 166 9.16 -15.68 2.29
N ALA A 167 8.79 -16.86 1.79
CA ALA A 167 7.95 -17.00 0.61
C ALA A 167 6.56 -16.37 0.81
N GLU A 168 5.95 -16.57 1.99
CA GLU A 168 4.68 -15.97 2.35
C GLU A 168 4.81 -14.44 2.53
N ALA A 169 5.93 -13.95 3.09
CA ALA A 169 6.20 -12.52 3.21
C ALA A 169 6.31 -11.87 1.82
N VAL A 170 7.09 -12.45 0.91
CA VAL A 170 7.22 -11.98 -0.48
C VAL A 170 5.86 -11.92 -1.15
N LYS A 171 5.03 -12.97 -1.00
CA LYS A 171 3.68 -13.02 -1.54
C LYS A 171 2.82 -11.86 -1.04
N ARG A 172 2.82 -11.58 0.27
CA ARG A 172 2.09 -10.45 0.86
C ARG A 172 2.58 -9.09 0.36
N VAL A 173 3.89 -8.94 0.16
CA VAL A 173 4.44 -7.72 -0.46
C VAL A 173 3.95 -7.57 -1.88
N ARG A 174 4.01 -8.63 -2.71
CA ARG A 174 3.51 -8.60 -4.10
C ARG A 174 2.01 -8.31 -4.18
N ASP A 175 1.20 -8.91 -3.31
CA ASP A 175 -0.23 -8.61 -3.20
C ASP A 175 -0.47 -7.13 -2.89
N SER A 176 0.33 -6.56 -1.99
CA SER A 176 0.23 -5.14 -1.61
C SER A 176 0.61 -4.22 -2.77
N GLN A 177 1.64 -4.58 -3.55
CA GLN A 177 2.03 -3.84 -4.76
C GLN A 177 0.91 -3.84 -5.81
N ARG A 178 0.26 -4.99 -6.03
CA ARG A 178 -0.88 -5.09 -6.95
C ARG A 178 -2.06 -4.23 -6.52
N LEU A 179 -2.37 -4.20 -5.23
CA LEU A 179 -3.43 -3.34 -4.69
C LEU A 179 -3.12 -1.85 -4.88
N ILE A 180 -1.85 -1.45 -4.70
CA ILE A 180 -1.42 -0.05 -4.95
C ILE A 180 -1.45 0.27 -6.45
N ALA A 181 -1.04 -0.64 -7.33
CA ALA A 181 -1.16 -0.48 -8.77
C ALA A 181 -2.62 -0.32 -9.20
N LYS A 182 -3.52 -1.13 -8.63
CA LYS A 182 -4.97 -1.02 -8.86
C LYS A 182 -5.52 0.33 -8.40
N PHE A 183 -5.08 0.82 -7.24
CA PHE A 183 -5.40 2.19 -6.78
C PHE A 183 -5.01 3.24 -7.82
N PHE A 184 -3.79 3.19 -8.38
CA PHE A 184 -3.36 4.16 -9.38
C PHE A 184 -4.12 4.04 -10.70
N ALA A 185 -4.36 2.82 -11.16
CA ALA A 185 -5.11 2.56 -12.39
C ALA A 185 -6.54 3.13 -12.33
N GLU A 186 -7.21 3.02 -11.18
CA GLU A 186 -8.58 3.50 -10.98
C GLU A 186 -8.66 4.96 -10.49
N SER A 187 -7.52 5.59 -10.19
CA SER A 187 -7.45 6.97 -9.69
C SER A 187 -7.41 8.03 -10.79
N GLY A 188 -7.38 7.63 -12.07
CA GLY A 188 -7.34 8.56 -13.19
C GLY A 188 -6.03 9.34 -13.31
N ILE A 189 -4.92 8.77 -12.83
CA ILE A 189 -3.58 9.34 -12.98
C ILE A 189 -3.10 8.99 -14.38
N GLU A 190 -3.37 9.89 -15.33
CA GLU A 190 -2.99 9.74 -16.73
C GLU A 190 -1.74 10.56 -17.05
N GLY A 191 -0.89 10.04 -17.95
CA GLY A 191 0.25 10.79 -18.50
C GLY A 191 1.53 10.81 -17.67
N GLU A 192 1.55 10.25 -16.45
CA GLU A 192 2.80 10.12 -15.69
C GLU A 192 3.47 8.75 -15.94
N GLU A 193 4.63 8.80 -16.61
CA GLU A 193 5.37 7.62 -17.04
C GLU A 193 5.77 6.72 -15.87
N LYS A 194 6.15 7.30 -14.73
CA LYS A 194 6.59 6.56 -13.54
C LYS A 194 5.46 5.73 -12.92
N VAL A 195 4.28 6.30 -12.78
CA VAL A 195 3.10 5.60 -12.26
C VAL A 195 2.64 4.55 -13.26
N THR A 196 2.66 4.87 -14.55
CA THR A 196 2.32 3.91 -15.62
C THR A 196 3.28 2.72 -15.63
N ALA A 197 4.58 2.96 -15.47
CA ALA A 197 5.60 1.92 -15.36
C ALA A 197 5.36 1.03 -14.13
N TYR A 198 5.02 1.63 -12.99
CA TYR A 198 4.68 0.90 -11.76
C TYR A 198 3.44 0.00 -11.96
N ILE A 199 2.37 0.53 -12.55
CA ILE A 199 1.15 -0.25 -12.85
C ILE A 199 1.48 -1.45 -13.74
N ARG A 200 2.31 -1.26 -14.77
CA ARG A 200 2.73 -2.34 -15.67
C ARG A 200 3.63 -3.39 -14.99
N ALA A 201 4.45 -2.96 -14.05
CA ALA A 201 5.34 -3.85 -13.30
C ALA A 201 4.59 -4.72 -12.27
N HIS A 202 3.40 -4.30 -11.84
CA HIS A 202 2.63 -4.96 -10.78
C HIS A 202 1.15 -5.16 -11.16
N PRO A 203 0.85 -6.00 -12.18
CA PRO A 203 -0.53 -6.26 -12.62
C PRO A 203 -1.35 -7.09 -11.63
#